data_AF-A0A2M8DP99-F1
#
_entry.id   AF-A0A2M8DP99-F1
#
_cell.length_a   1.000
_cell.length_b   1.000
_cell.length_c   1.000
_cell.angle_alpha   90.00
_cell.angle_beta   90.00
_cell.angle_gamma   90.00
#
_symmetry.space_group_name_H-M   'P 1'
#
loop_
_entity.id
_entity.type
_entity.pdbx_description
1 polymer ?
#
loop_
_entity_poly.entity_id
_entity_poly.type
_entity_poly.pdbx_seq_one_letter_code
_entity_poly.pdbx_strand_id
1 'polypeptide(L)'
;MQNVIGKKSSGSQKEKKYFVVQFGDINFYKFLINVGLMTNKTKIISSIKIPDECFFDFLRGHFDGDGSFYSYWDPRWKSSFMFYTTFVSASKNHIDWLRKIIFKLVKIKGHITKSISDSTYQLKYAKSESLKLLPKLSYNKSVAYLSRKRIKIEKALKVNNKQLLNYARVL
;
A
#
# COMPACT_ATOMS: atom_id res chain seq x y z
N MET A 1 16.56 -13.49 -22.21
CA MET A 1 15.32 -14.25 -21.93
C MET A 1 14.16 -13.50 -22.55
N GLN A 2 13.17 -14.20 -23.11
CA GLN A 2 11.96 -13.55 -23.62
C GLN A 2 10.93 -13.42 -22.48
N ASN A 3 10.31 -12.25 -22.35
CA ASN A 3 9.28 -12.01 -21.35
C ASN A 3 7.99 -12.75 -21.75
N VAL A 4 7.30 -13.34 -20.77
CA VAL A 4 6.08 -14.14 -21.00
C VAL A 4 4.92 -13.54 -20.23
N ILE A 5 3.79 -13.36 -20.93
CA ILE A 5 2.51 -13.02 -20.31
C ILE A 5 1.64 -14.28 -20.30
N GLY A 6 1.18 -14.67 -19.11
CA GLY A 6 0.37 -15.86 -18.91
C GLY A 6 -0.82 -15.64 -17.99
N LYS A 7 -1.54 -16.72 -17.68
CA LYS A 7 -2.65 -16.74 -16.71
C LYS A 7 -2.43 -17.84 -15.67
N LYS A 8 -2.76 -17.55 -14.41
CA LYS A 8 -2.75 -18.48 -13.28
C LYS A 8 -4.11 -18.50 -12.58
N SER A 9 -4.37 -19.56 -11.83
CA SER A 9 -5.47 -19.66 -10.87
C SER A 9 -4.92 -19.68 -9.44
N SER A 10 -5.76 -19.42 -8.45
CA SER A 10 -5.42 -19.72 -7.06
C SER A 10 -5.45 -21.23 -6.84
N GLY A 11 -4.80 -21.73 -5.78
CA GLY A 11 -4.77 -23.17 -5.49
C GLY A 11 -6.14 -23.82 -5.29
N SER A 12 -7.16 -23.02 -4.97
CA SER A 12 -8.55 -23.48 -4.77
C SER A 12 -9.44 -23.34 -6.01
N GLN A 13 -8.94 -22.77 -7.11
CA GLN A 13 -9.75 -22.48 -8.31
C GLN A 13 -9.18 -23.17 -9.56
N LYS A 14 -10.09 -23.72 -10.38
CA LYS A 14 -9.75 -24.27 -11.69
C LYS A 14 -9.59 -23.19 -12.77
N GLU A 15 -10.35 -22.10 -12.66
CA GLU A 15 -10.36 -21.04 -13.66
C GLU A 15 -9.14 -20.10 -13.53
N LYS A 16 -8.38 -19.93 -14.62
CA LYS A 16 -7.16 -19.10 -14.65
C LYS A 16 -7.50 -17.62 -14.87
N LYS A 17 -7.95 -16.94 -13.81
CA LYS A 17 -8.38 -15.52 -13.85
C LYS A 17 -7.25 -14.49 -13.65
N TYR A 18 -6.09 -14.89 -13.16
CA TYR A 18 -5.04 -13.96 -12.76
C TYR A 18 -3.96 -13.85 -13.83
N PHE A 19 -3.74 -12.64 -14.36
CA PHE A 19 -2.64 -12.39 -15.29
C PHE A 19 -1.30 -12.42 -14.55
N VAL A 20 -0.28 -13.00 -15.20
CA VAL A 20 1.08 -13.08 -14.68
C VAL A 20 2.05 -12.63 -15.76
N VAL A 21 2.99 -11.77 -15.38
CA VAL A 21 4.14 -11.41 -16.21
C VAL A 21 5.37 -12.07 -15.60
N GLN A 22 6.07 -12.87 -16.41
CA GLN A 22 7.37 -13.41 -16.07
C GLN A 22 8.41 -12.69 -16.94
N PHE A 23 9.35 -12.03 -16.29
CA PHE A 23 10.47 -11.38 -16.94
C PHE A 23 11.77 -11.81 -16.27
N GLY A 24 12.86 -11.79 -17.03
CA GLY A 24 14.16 -12.27 -16.58
C GLY A 24 15.27 -11.31 -16.93
N ASP A 25 15.90 -10.76 -15.91
CA ASP A 25 17.10 -9.91 -16.00
C ASP A 25 18.02 -10.27 -14.83
N ILE A 26 19.23 -10.76 -15.15
CA ILE A 26 20.20 -11.25 -14.17
C ILE A 26 20.74 -10.10 -13.30
N ASN A 27 20.99 -8.94 -13.89
CA ASN A 27 21.55 -7.78 -13.19
C ASN A 27 20.50 -7.21 -12.24
N PHE A 28 19.26 -7.07 -12.71
CA PHE A 28 18.17 -6.64 -11.87
C PHE A 28 17.90 -7.63 -10.72
N TYR A 29 17.91 -8.93 -10.99
CA TYR A 29 17.75 -9.94 -9.94
C TYR A 29 18.83 -9.83 -8.86
N LYS A 30 20.11 -9.71 -9.25
CA LYS A 30 21.24 -9.52 -8.32
C LYS A 30 21.09 -8.23 -7.51
N PHE A 31 20.65 -7.15 -8.14
CA PHE A 31 20.32 -5.90 -7.45
C PHE A 31 19.24 -6.10 -6.38
N LEU A 32 18.13 -6.78 -6.72
CA LEU A 32 17.04 -7.05 -5.77
C LEU A 32 17.54 -7.85 -4.56
N ILE A 33 18.39 -8.85 -4.77
CA ILE A 33 19.01 -9.61 -3.67
C ILE A 33 19.88 -8.70 -2.79
N ASN A 34 20.71 -7.85 -3.40
CA ASN A 34 21.59 -6.94 -2.67
C ASN A 34 20.81 -5.98 -1.75
N VAL A 35 19.69 -5.43 -2.24
CA VAL A 35 18.83 -4.54 -1.43
C VAL A 35 18.00 -5.30 -0.38
N GLY A 36 18.07 -6.64 -0.32
CA GLY A 36 17.44 -7.44 0.74
C GLY A 36 16.13 -8.13 0.34
N LEU A 37 15.76 -8.16 -0.94
CA LEU A 37 14.72 -9.07 -1.43
C LEU A 37 15.26 -10.49 -1.59
N MET A 38 14.38 -11.48 -1.62
CA MET A 38 14.75 -12.89 -1.76
C MET A 38 13.59 -13.73 -2.29
N THR A 39 13.90 -14.97 -2.67
CA THR A 39 12.90 -16.02 -2.92
C THR A 39 12.25 -16.43 -1.60
N ASN A 40 11.02 -16.99 -1.65
CA ASN A 40 10.27 -17.45 -0.46
C ASN A 40 10.14 -16.39 0.67
N LYS A 41 10.21 -15.12 0.32
CA LYS A 41 10.28 -13.97 1.23
C LYS A 41 9.03 -13.73 2.08
N THR A 42 7.89 -14.32 1.73
CA THR A 42 6.55 -14.00 2.27
C THR A 42 6.53 -13.83 3.79
N LYS A 43 7.18 -14.74 4.53
CA LYS A 43 7.18 -14.75 6.01
C LYS A 43 8.47 -14.22 6.64
N ILE A 44 9.54 -14.06 5.87
CA ILE A 44 10.90 -13.83 6.39
C ILE A 44 11.52 -12.51 5.96
N ILE A 45 10.91 -11.79 5.00
CA ILE A 45 11.36 -10.45 4.60
C ILE A 45 11.40 -9.52 5.81
N SER A 46 12.41 -8.68 5.90
CA SER A 46 12.60 -7.74 7.01
C SER A 46 12.74 -6.32 6.45
N SER A 47 13.91 -5.70 6.59
CA SER A 47 14.21 -4.40 6.02
C SER A 47 14.70 -4.52 4.58
N ILE A 48 14.37 -3.52 3.76
CA ILE A 48 14.98 -3.33 2.45
C ILE A 48 16.02 -2.20 2.57
N LYS A 49 17.22 -2.42 2.02
CA LYS A 49 18.32 -1.46 1.99
C LYS A 49 18.10 -0.50 0.82
N ILE A 50 17.36 0.57 1.09
CA ILE A 50 17.13 1.66 0.14
C ILE A 50 17.42 2.99 0.82
N PRO A 51 17.96 3.98 0.08
CA PRO A 51 18.08 5.34 0.57
C PRO A 51 16.71 5.93 0.94
N ASP A 52 16.69 6.87 1.89
CA ASP A 52 15.45 7.51 2.34
C ASP A 52 14.76 8.26 1.19
N GLU A 53 15.52 8.84 0.26
CA GLU A 53 15.01 9.52 -0.93
C GLU A 53 14.23 8.59 -1.87
N CYS A 54 14.56 7.30 -1.92
CA CYS A 54 13.85 6.31 -2.73
C CYS A 54 12.70 5.63 -1.98
N PHE A 55 12.53 5.90 -0.68
CA PHE A 55 11.60 5.15 0.17
C PHE A 55 10.15 5.28 -0.29
N PHE A 56 9.70 6.46 -0.71
CA PHE A 56 8.31 6.65 -1.12
C PHE A 56 7.99 6.00 -2.47
N ASP A 57 8.97 5.84 -3.36
CA ASP A 57 8.79 5.06 -4.58
C ASP A 57 8.67 3.57 -4.30
N PHE A 58 9.49 3.05 -3.40
CA PHE A 58 9.33 1.68 -2.89
C PHE A 58 7.97 1.51 -2.19
N LEU A 59 7.60 2.44 -1.30
CA LEU A 59 6.37 2.36 -0.52
C LEU A 59 5.13 2.42 -1.42
N ARG A 60 5.17 3.20 -2.50
CA ARG A 60 4.13 3.24 -3.55
C ARG A 60 4.02 1.88 -4.25
N GLY A 61 5.15 1.28 -4.64
CA GLY A 61 5.17 -0.06 -5.25
C GLY A 61 4.58 -1.12 -4.31
N HIS A 62 4.96 -1.10 -3.04
CA HIS A 62 4.38 -1.97 -2.02
C HIS A 62 2.88 -1.71 -1.84
N PHE A 63 2.47 -0.44 -1.77
CA PHE A 63 1.08 -0.06 -1.67
C PHE A 63 0.28 -0.61 -2.85
N ASP A 64 0.80 -0.54 -4.08
CA ASP A 64 0.12 -1.02 -5.28
C ASP A 64 0.06 -2.55 -5.38
N GLY A 65 1.11 -3.25 -4.95
CA GLY A 65 1.15 -4.71 -4.86
C GLY A 65 0.25 -5.26 -3.76
N ASP A 66 0.63 -4.99 -2.51
CA ASP A 66 0.08 -5.66 -1.31
C ASP A 66 -0.75 -4.73 -0.42
N GLY A 67 -0.78 -3.42 -0.72
CA GLY A 67 -1.60 -2.46 0.01
C GLY A 67 -3.07 -2.41 -0.42
N SER A 68 -3.87 -1.71 0.37
CA SER A 68 -5.29 -1.43 0.07
C SER A 68 -5.74 -0.06 0.53
N PHE A 69 -6.75 0.48 -0.15
CA PHE A 69 -7.47 1.68 0.26
C PHE A 69 -8.96 1.43 0.21
N TYR A 70 -9.65 1.83 1.27
CA TYR A 70 -11.09 1.74 1.38
C TYR A 70 -11.64 2.92 2.18
N SER A 71 -12.91 3.22 1.93
CA SER A 71 -13.63 4.33 2.56
C SER A 71 -15.07 3.93 2.86
N TYR A 72 -15.66 4.48 3.91
CA TYR A 72 -17.03 4.20 4.33
C TYR A 72 -17.58 5.35 5.17
N TRP A 73 -18.90 5.41 5.30
CA TRP A 73 -19.57 6.28 6.27
C TRP A 73 -19.68 5.54 7.60
N ASP A 74 -19.19 6.13 8.68
CA ASP A 74 -19.23 5.51 10.00
C ASP A 74 -20.69 5.35 10.45
N PRO A 75 -21.17 4.12 10.70
CA PRO A 75 -22.56 3.90 11.09
C PRO A 75 -22.89 4.53 12.46
N ARG A 76 -21.88 4.77 13.30
CA ARG A 76 -22.05 5.44 14.60
C ARG A 76 -22.24 6.96 14.44
N TRP A 77 -21.72 7.54 13.37
CA TRP A 77 -21.67 8.98 13.15
C TRP A 77 -22.04 9.32 11.70
N LYS A 78 -23.30 9.66 11.45
CA LYS A 78 -23.88 9.85 10.10
C LYS A 78 -23.09 10.81 9.21
N SER A 79 -22.41 11.81 9.81
CA SER A 79 -21.61 12.80 9.08
C SER A 79 -20.11 12.46 9.04
N SER A 80 -19.67 11.30 9.53
CA SER A 80 -18.27 10.91 9.56
C SER A 80 -17.91 10.00 8.40
N PHE A 81 -17.31 10.59 7.36
CA PHE A 81 -16.73 9.83 6.26
C PHE A 81 -15.30 9.41 6.61
N MET A 82 -15.03 8.12 6.70
CA MET A 82 -13.75 7.54 7.07
C MET A 82 -13.06 6.88 5.87
N PHE A 83 -11.74 6.89 5.87
CA PHE A 83 -10.94 6.10 4.93
C PHE A 83 -9.62 5.67 5.54
N TYR A 84 -9.07 4.60 4.98
CA TYR A 84 -7.86 3.96 5.47
C TYR A 84 -6.91 3.64 4.32
N THR A 85 -5.63 3.90 4.54
CA THR A 85 -4.52 3.43 3.71
C THR A 85 -3.83 2.29 4.45
N THR A 86 -3.72 1.12 3.83
CA THR A 86 -3.24 -0.09 4.48
C THR A 86 -2.09 -0.72 3.71
N PHE A 87 -1.09 -1.21 4.43
CA PHE A 87 0.02 -2.04 3.92
C PHE A 87 -0.08 -3.42 4.56
N VAL A 88 0.21 -4.49 3.82
CA VAL A 88 0.02 -5.87 4.29
C VAL A 88 1.29 -6.69 4.05
N SER A 89 1.66 -7.49 5.05
CA SER A 89 2.71 -8.51 4.88
C SER A 89 2.45 -9.70 5.80
N ALA A 90 2.87 -10.89 5.38
CA ALA A 90 2.93 -12.04 6.29
C ALA A 90 4.16 -11.99 7.22
N SER A 91 5.10 -11.06 7.00
CA SER A 91 6.22 -10.83 7.91
C SER A 91 5.95 -9.65 8.84
N LYS A 92 5.98 -9.93 10.16
CA LYS A 92 5.91 -8.90 11.20
C LYS A 92 7.09 -7.93 11.13
N ASN A 93 8.30 -8.47 10.92
CA ASN A 93 9.52 -7.68 10.84
C ASN A 93 9.46 -6.65 9.72
N HIS A 94 8.89 -7.03 8.57
CA HIS A 94 8.71 -6.11 7.46
C HIS A 94 7.71 -4.98 7.78
N ILE A 95 6.59 -5.32 8.42
CA ILE A 95 5.56 -4.35 8.80
C ILE A 95 6.08 -3.38 9.87
N ASP A 96 6.83 -3.88 10.85
CA ASP A 96 7.46 -3.03 11.87
C ASP A 96 8.53 -2.11 11.26
N TRP A 97 9.32 -2.63 10.31
CA TRP A 97 10.28 -1.81 9.55
C TRP A 97 9.56 -0.70 8.76
N LEU A 98 8.52 -1.03 8.00
CA LEU A 98 7.70 -0.04 7.28
C LEU A 98 7.18 1.05 8.23
N ARG A 99 6.60 0.65 9.36
CA ARG A 99 6.09 1.57 10.36
C ARG A 99 7.18 2.50 10.90
N LYS A 100 8.37 1.95 11.20
CA LYS A 100 9.52 2.71 11.69
C LYS A 100 9.97 3.77 10.69
N ILE A 101 10.12 3.40 9.42
CA ILE A 101 10.59 4.35 8.39
C ILE A 101 9.52 5.41 8.06
N ILE A 102 8.24 5.02 7.95
CA ILE A 102 7.14 5.97 7.76
C ILE A 102 7.06 6.96 8.93
N PHE A 103 7.20 6.48 10.17
CA PHE A 103 7.22 7.35 11.34
C PHE A 103 8.42 8.30 11.32
N LYS A 104 9.62 7.81 10.98
CA LYS A 104 10.82 8.64 10.85
C LYS A 104 10.59 9.81 9.89
N LEU A 105 10.04 9.54 8.71
CA LEU A 105 9.93 10.48 7.58
C LEU A 105 8.68 11.37 7.61
N VAL A 106 7.56 10.88 8.15
CA VAL A 106 6.24 11.57 8.06
C VAL A 106 5.64 11.88 9.43
N LYS A 107 6.23 11.35 10.52
CA LYS A 107 5.74 11.52 11.91
C LYS A 107 4.30 11.03 12.10
N ILE A 108 3.92 9.95 11.40
CA ILE A 108 2.66 9.23 11.58
C ILE A 108 2.96 7.80 12.03
N LYS A 109 2.17 7.30 12.99
CA LYS A 109 2.48 6.05 13.68
C LYS A 109 1.71 4.88 13.10
N GLY A 110 0.45 5.09 12.69
CA GLY A 110 -0.45 4.03 12.26
C GLY A 110 -0.71 2.97 13.34
N HIS A 111 -1.60 2.04 13.01
CA HIS A 111 -1.99 0.92 13.85
C HIS A 111 -1.74 -0.41 13.13
N ILE A 112 -1.19 -1.40 13.84
CA ILE A 112 -0.98 -2.74 13.29
C ILE A 112 -2.10 -3.67 13.78
N THR A 113 -2.83 -4.29 12.85
CA THR A 113 -3.79 -5.37 13.15
C THR A 113 -3.35 -6.66 12.48
N LYS A 114 -3.82 -7.81 12.95
CA LYS A 114 -3.72 -9.09 12.25
C LYS A 114 -4.92 -9.32 11.33
N SER A 115 -4.77 -10.14 10.30
CA SER A 115 -5.91 -10.64 9.52
C SER A 115 -6.78 -11.57 10.35
N ILE A 116 -8.00 -11.86 9.88
CA ILE A 116 -8.95 -12.76 10.56
C ILE A 116 -8.33 -14.14 10.79
N SER A 117 -7.58 -14.64 9.81
CA SER A 117 -6.87 -15.93 9.89
C SER A 117 -5.50 -15.84 10.57
N ASP A 118 -5.14 -14.68 11.13
CA ASP A 118 -3.83 -14.40 11.74
C ASP A 118 -2.60 -14.73 10.85
N SER A 119 -2.82 -14.71 9.53
CA SER A 119 -1.79 -15.09 8.56
C SER A 119 -0.97 -13.90 8.07
N THR A 120 -1.47 -12.68 8.29
CA THR A 120 -0.85 -11.44 7.83
C THR A 120 -1.04 -10.31 8.84
N TYR A 121 -0.08 -9.39 8.82
CA TYR A 121 -0.08 -8.15 9.56
C TYR A 121 -0.48 -7.01 8.62
N GLN A 122 -1.30 -6.10 9.12
CA GLN A 122 -1.84 -4.96 8.38
C GLN A 122 -1.48 -3.68 9.12
N LEU A 123 -0.63 -2.85 8.52
CA LEU A 123 -0.33 -1.51 9.00
C LEU A 123 -1.33 -0.53 8.39
N LYS A 124 -2.17 0.06 9.24
CA LYS A 124 -3.31 0.90 8.85
C LYS A 124 -3.07 2.34 9.29
N TYR A 125 -3.34 3.26 8.37
CA TYR A 125 -3.38 4.70 8.63
C TYR A 125 -4.82 5.17 8.45
N ALA A 126 -5.43 5.69 9.51
CA ALA A 126 -6.77 6.23 9.47
C ALA A 126 -6.81 7.58 8.71
N LYS A 127 -7.98 8.20 8.64
CA LYS A 127 -8.26 9.40 7.83
C LYS A 127 -7.18 10.48 7.91
N SER A 128 -6.87 10.96 9.11
CA SER A 128 -5.92 12.06 9.34
C SER A 128 -4.49 11.71 8.94
N GLU A 129 -4.03 10.50 9.25
CA GLU A 129 -2.70 10.03 8.87
C GLU A 129 -2.61 9.71 7.37
N SER A 130 -3.69 9.17 6.78
CA SER A 130 -3.81 8.93 5.34
C SER A 130 -3.69 10.24 4.55
N LEU A 131 -4.30 11.33 5.02
CA LEU A 131 -4.17 12.65 4.40
C LEU A 131 -2.72 13.16 4.37
N LYS A 132 -1.88 12.75 5.33
CA LYS A 132 -0.45 13.08 5.36
C LYS A 132 0.37 12.15 4.46
N LEU A 133 -0.01 10.88 4.38
CA LEU A 133 0.74 9.84 3.67
C LEU A 133 0.49 9.84 2.15
N LEU A 134 -0.77 9.97 1.73
CA LEU A 134 -1.16 9.87 0.32
C LEU A 134 -0.45 10.87 -0.60
N PRO A 135 -0.23 12.15 -0.22
CA PRO A 135 0.55 13.08 -1.03
C PRO A 135 2.00 12.63 -1.27
N LYS A 136 2.59 11.86 -0.33
CA LYS A 136 3.94 11.30 -0.48
C LYS A 136 3.98 10.13 -1.45
N LEU A 137 2.88 9.40 -1.61
CA LEU A 137 2.76 8.31 -2.59
C LEU A 137 2.40 8.82 -4.00
N SER A 138 1.84 10.01 -4.11
CA SER A 138 1.33 10.59 -5.37
C SER A 138 1.89 11.99 -5.59
N TYR A 139 3.20 12.15 -5.44
CA TYR A 139 3.86 13.47 -5.44
C TYR A 139 3.95 14.12 -6.84
N ASN A 140 3.79 13.35 -7.92
CA ASN A 140 3.76 13.85 -9.29
C ASN A 140 2.67 13.12 -10.10
N LYS A 141 2.06 13.79 -11.08
CA LYS A 141 1.11 13.19 -12.03
C LYS A 141 1.74 12.08 -12.88
N SER A 142 3.05 12.10 -13.09
CA SER A 142 3.81 11.13 -13.89
C SER A 142 4.19 9.84 -13.17
N VAL A 143 3.98 9.74 -11.84
CA VAL A 143 4.35 8.51 -11.13
C VAL A 143 3.45 7.35 -11.54
N ALA A 144 4.04 6.17 -11.74
CA ALA A 144 3.29 4.96 -12.06
C ALA A 144 2.34 4.61 -10.89
N TYR A 145 1.08 4.31 -11.19
CA TYR A 145 0.10 3.99 -10.17
C TYR A 145 -0.98 3.06 -10.74
N LEU A 146 -1.47 2.12 -9.95
CA LEU A 146 -2.64 1.34 -10.37
C LEU A 146 -3.89 2.21 -10.42
N SER A 147 -4.37 2.48 -11.62
CA SER A 147 -5.55 3.33 -11.90
C SER A 147 -6.74 3.02 -10.98
N ARG A 148 -7.03 1.73 -10.76
CA ARG A 148 -8.08 1.25 -9.85
C ARG A 148 -7.97 1.79 -8.42
N LYS A 149 -6.75 1.92 -7.87
CA LYS A 149 -6.50 2.44 -6.52
C LYS A 149 -6.56 3.96 -6.52
N ARG A 150 -6.00 4.60 -7.55
CA ARG A 150 -6.01 6.06 -7.71
C ARG A 150 -7.44 6.61 -7.74
N ILE A 151 -8.30 6.01 -8.56
CA ILE A 151 -9.72 6.41 -8.69
C ILE A 151 -10.45 6.32 -7.33
N LYS A 152 -10.20 5.28 -6.54
CA LYS A 152 -10.82 5.13 -5.21
C LYS A 152 -10.38 6.24 -4.24
N ILE A 153 -9.09 6.56 -4.23
CA ILE A 153 -8.53 7.62 -3.39
C ILE A 153 -9.11 8.98 -3.80
N GLU A 154 -9.07 9.31 -5.09
CA GLU A 154 -9.60 10.59 -5.60
C GLU A 154 -11.09 10.75 -5.29
N LYS A 155 -11.89 9.69 -5.43
CA LYS A 155 -13.32 9.70 -5.03
C LYS A 155 -13.49 10.01 -3.54
N ALA A 156 -12.72 9.35 -2.67
CA ALA A 156 -12.78 9.58 -1.23
C ALA A 156 -12.33 11.00 -0.83
N LEU A 157 -11.26 11.52 -1.44
CA LEU A 157 -10.79 12.88 -1.18
C LEU A 157 -11.80 13.95 -1.63
N LYS A 158 -12.51 13.73 -2.74
CA LYS A 158 -13.61 14.63 -3.18
C LYS A 158 -14.74 14.67 -2.17
N VAL A 159 -15.16 13.52 -1.63
CA VAL A 159 -16.18 13.45 -0.56
C VAL A 159 -15.71 14.18 0.69
N ASN A 160 -14.45 13.97 1.10
CA ASN A 160 -13.86 14.65 2.24
C ASN A 160 -13.79 16.17 2.07
N ASN A 161 -13.35 16.66 0.91
CA ASN A 161 -13.21 18.10 0.67
C ASN A 161 -14.57 18.80 0.62
N LYS A 162 -15.62 18.15 0.11
CA LYS A 162 -16.99 18.65 0.22
C LYS A 162 -17.43 18.80 1.69
N GLN A 163 -17.03 17.88 2.57
CA GLN A 163 -17.30 18.03 4.01
C GLN A 163 -16.53 19.20 4.64
N LEU A 164 -15.26 19.41 4.27
CA LEU A 164 -14.47 20.55 4.75
C LEU A 164 -15.09 21.89 4.33
N LEU A 165 -15.56 21.99 3.08
CA LEU A 165 -16.24 23.19 2.57
C LEU A 165 -17.63 23.41 3.21
N ASN A 166 -18.34 22.33 3.57
CA ASN A 166 -19.62 22.43 4.26
C ASN A 166 -19.49 22.77 5.76
N TYR A 167 -18.34 22.51 6.38
CA TYR A 167 -18.06 22.90 7.77
C TYR A 167 -17.65 24.37 7.90
N ALA A 168 -17.14 24.99 6.83
CA ALA A 168 -16.70 26.39 6.83
C ALA A 168 -17.84 27.41 6.58
N ARG A 169 -19.11 27.03 6.77
CA ARG A 169 -20.30 27.90 6.61
C ARG A 169 -21.16 27.99 7.88
N VAL A 170 -20.60 27.68 9.05
CA VAL A 170 -21.29 27.80 10.36
C VAL A 170 -20.44 28.58 11.38
N LEU A 171 -19.62 29.51 10.87
CA LEU A 171 -19.02 30.64 11.61
C LEU A 171 -19.21 31.88 10.74
#